data_AF-A0A1F2QPW2-F1
#
_entry.id   AF-A0A1F2QPW2-F1
#
_cell.length_a   1.000
_cell.length_b   1.000
_cell.length_c   1.000
_cell.angle_alpha   90.00
_cell.angle_beta   90.00
_cell.angle_gamma   90.00
#
_symmetry.space_group_name_H-M   'P 1'
#
loop_
_entity.id
_entity.type
_entity.pdbx_description
1 polymer ?
#
loop_
_entity_poly.entity_id
_entity_poly.type
_entity_poly.pdbx_seq_one_letter_code
_entity_poly.pdbx_strand_id
1 'polypeptide(L)'
;MLDLGESFRFLASDRALLLFAVATFIELVGDKVPAVDHALDVIGTPLRPAAGALLAASVLGTVFDPLTALVLGTAVGAPSALVPHALKSTLRAASTTFTGGLASPVLSVIEDVVSILTFALAVVVPLLVVTALGLTVWLVLRWRRRRPAAATA
;
A
#
# COMPACT_ATOMS: atom_id res chain seq x y z
N MET A 1 14.59 0.15 10.12
CA MET A 1 13.96 -1.13 9.74
C MET A 1 12.57 -1.11 10.35
N LEU A 2 11.52 -1.38 9.58
CA LEU A 2 10.16 -1.47 10.15
C LEU A 2 10.14 -2.64 11.13
N ASP A 3 9.70 -2.39 12.36
CA ASP A 3 9.56 -3.44 13.36
C ASP A 3 8.24 -4.16 13.11
N LEU A 4 8.34 -5.41 12.66
CA LEU A 4 7.17 -6.26 12.43
C LEU A 4 6.84 -6.96 13.74
N GLY A 5 5.54 -7.13 14.02
CA GLY A 5 5.11 -7.96 15.15
C GLY A 5 5.80 -9.33 15.11
N GLU A 6 6.14 -9.88 16.27
CA GLU A 6 7.00 -11.08 16.37
C GLU A 6 6.53 -12.24 15.49
N SER A 7 5.22 -12.49 15.46
CA SER A 7 4.55 -13.51 14.63
C SER A 7 4.66 -13.28 13.11
N PHE A 8 4.99 -12.06 12.67
CA PHE A 8 5.06 -11.66 11.26
C PHE A 8 6.48 -11.46 10.74
N ARG A 9 7.51 -11.67 11.56
CA ARG A 9 8.92 -11.49 11.16
C ARG A 9 9.32 -12.29 9.91
N PHE A 10 8.66 -13.42 9.65
CA PHE A 10 8.91 -14.22 8.46
C PHE A 10 8.64 -13.46 7.14
N LEU A 11 7.74 -12.47 7.15
CA LEU A 11 7.43 -11.65 5.97
C LEU A 11 8.62 -10.81 5.50
N ALA A 12 9.53 -10.46 6.42
CA ALA A 12 10.77 -9.74 6.10
C ALA A 12 11.93 -10.66 5.72
N SER A 13 11.72 -11.98 5.61
CA SER A 13 12.78 -12.92 5.22
C SER A 13 13.06 -12.89 3.72
N ASP A 14 14.31 -13.14 3.33
CA ASP A 14 14.73 -13.19 1.91
C ASP A 14 13.86 -14.12 1.07
N ARG A 15 13.42 -15.25 1.65
CA ARG A 15 12.55 -16.23 0.98
C ARG A 15 11.16 -15.66 0.72
N ALA A 16 10.56 -14.97 1.70
CA ALA A 16 9.26 -14.34 1.54
C ALA A 16 9.33 -13.19 0.51
N LEU A 17 10.37 -12.36 0.58
CA LEU A 17 10.59 -11.28 -0.37
C LEU A 17 10.80 -11.79 -1.80
N LEU A 18 11.55 -12.88 -1.98
CA LEU A 18 11.71 -13.53 -3.29
C LEU A 18 10.38 -14.06 -3.82
N LEU A 19 9.57 -14.71 -2.97
CA LEU A 19 8.24 -15.20 -3.34
C LEU A 19 7.32 -14.04 -3.76
N PHE A 20 7.32 -12.92 -3.03
CA PHE A 20 6.55 -11.74 -3.40
C PHE A 20 7.04 -11.14 -4.71
N ALA A 21 8.35 -11.04 -4.93
CA ALA A 21 8.90 -10.55 -6.19
C ALA A 21 8.49 -11.42 -7.39
N VAL A 22 8.54 -12.75 -7.23
CA VAL A 22 8.07 -13.69 -8.27
C VAL A 22 6.57 -13.56 -8.48
N ALA A 23 5.77 -13.46 -7.41
CA ALA A 23 4.32 -13.28 -7.51
C ALA A 23 3.96 -11.98 -8.24
N THR A 24 4.62 -10.87 -7.92
CA THR A 24 4.47 -9.59 -8.62
C THR A 24 4.87 -9.70 -10.09
N PHE A 25 5.95 -10.41 -10.40
CA PHE A 25 6.35 -10.62 -11.79
C PHE A 25 5.31 -11.43 -12.57
N ILE A 26 4.77 -12.50 -11.96
CA ILE A 26 3.69 -13.30 -12.56
C ILE A 26 2.44 -12.46 -12.78
N GLU A 27 2.06 -11.60 -11.83
CA GLU A 27 0.94 -10.67 -11.97
C GLU A 27 1.17 -9.70 -13.15
N LEU A 28 2.33 -9.05 -13.21
CA LEU A 28 2.68 -8.09 -14.27
C LEU A 28 2.65 -8.69 -15.67
N VAL A 29 3.11 -9.94 -15.82
CA VAL A 29 3.12 -10.65 -17.10
C VAL A 29 1.74 -11.25 -17.41
N GLY A 30 1.10 -11.84 -16.40
CA GLY A 30 -0.20 -12.49 -16.52
C GLY A 30 -1.31 -11.53 -16.91
N ASP A 31 -1.25 -10.29 -16.41
CA ASP A 31 -2.22 -9.23 -16.70
C ASP A 31 -2.27 -8.84 -18.19
N LYS A 32 -1.26 -9.23 -18.98
CA LYS A 32 -1.18 -8.98 -20.43
C LYS A 32 -1.88 -10.06 -21.26
N VAL A 33 -2.19 -11.22 -20.68
CA VAL A 33 -2.84 -12.35 -21.37
C VAL A 33 -4.24 -12.57 -20.80
N PRO A 34 -5.33 -12.33 -21.57
CA PRO A 34 -6.70 -12.31 -21.03
C PRO A 34 -7.13 -13.55 -20.23
N ALA A 35 -6.74 -14.75 -20.67
CA ALA A 35 -7.08 -15.99 -19.95
C ALA A 35 -6.32 -16.12 -18.61
N VAL A 36 -5.06 -15.66 -18.58
CA VAL A 36 -4.23 -15.70 -17.37
C VAL A 36 -4.70 -14.64 -16.38
N ASP A 37 -4.96 -13.43 -16.87
CA ASP A 37 -5.53 -12.31 -16.10
C ASP A 37 -6.83 -12.71 -15.39
N HIS A 38 -7.77 -13.34 -16.10
CA HIS A 38 -9.02 -13.81 -15.48
C HIS A 38 -8.77 -14.84 -14.38
N ALA A 39 -7.83 -15.77 -14.56
CA ALA A 39 -7.49 -16.75 -13.53
C ALA A 39 -6.86 -16.08 -12.30
N LEU A 40 -5.95 -15.13 -12.52
CA LEU A 40 -5.31 -14.35 -11.47
C LEU A 40 -6.30 -13.48 -10.71
N ASP A 41 -7.28 -12.87 -11.39
CA ASP A 41 -8.31 -12.04 -10.76
C ASP A 41 -9.28 -12.87 -9.90
N VAL A 42 -9.67 -14.06 -10.37
CA VAL A 42 -10.51 -14.99 -9.58
C VAL A 42 -9.79 -15.42 -8.30
N ILE A 43 -8.51 -15.79 -8.41
CA ILE A 43 -7.69 -16.16 -7.25
C ILE A 43 -7.45 -14.94 -6.35
N GLY A 44 -7.23 -13.78 -6.95
CA GLY A 44 -6.93 -12.52 -6.25
C GLY A 44 -8.13 -11.93 -5.51
N THR A 45 -9.35 -12.23 -5.93
CA THR A 45 -10.58 -11.70 -5.30
C THR A 45 -10.61 -11.97 -3.78
N PRO A 46 -10.41 -13.21 -3.28
CA PRO A 46 -10.31 -13.47 -1.84
C PRO A 46 -8.90 -13.23 -1.27
N LEU A 47 -7.84 -13.47 -2.06
CA LEU A 47 -6.48 -13.45 -1.54
C LEU A 47 -5.93 -12.04 -1.35
N ARG A 48 -6.24 -11.08 -2.22
CA ARG A 48 -5.73 -9.70 -2.11
C ARG A 48 -6.22 -9.01 -0.83
N PRO A 49 -7.52 -9.05 -0.45
CA PRO A 49 -7.97 -8.46 0.81
C PRO A 49 -7.36 -9.16 2.03
N ALA A 50 -7.22 -10.49 1.99
CA ALA A 50 -6.58 -11.25 3.06
C ALA A 50 -5.10 -10.89 3.21
N ALA A 51 -4.35 -10.80 2.12
CA ALA A 51 -2.95 -10.37 2.12
C ALA A 51 -2.81 -8.92 2.61
N GLY A 52 -3.66 -8.01 2.13
CA GLY A 52 -3.69 -6.62 2.60
C GLY A 52 -3.94 -6.52 4.10
N ALA A 53 -4.90 -7.31 4.62
CA ALA A 53 -5.18 -7.39 6.05
C ALA A 53 -3.97 -7.85 6.87
N LEU A 54 -3.30 -8.93 6.43
CA LEU A 54 -2.13 -9.49 7.11
C LEU A 54 -0.94 -8.52 7.07
N LEU A 55 -0.70 -7.85 5.93
CA LEU A 55 0.34 -6.84 5.81
C LEU A 55 0.09 -5.65 6.72
N ALA A 56 -1.14 -5.14 6.77
CA ALA A 56 -1.50 -4.04 7.67
C ALA A 56 -1.38 -4.46 9.15
N ALA A 57 -1.79 -5.69 9.50
CA ALA A 57 -1.61 -6.22 10.85
C ALA A 57 -0.13 -6.36 11.22
N SER A 58 0.75 -6.72 10.27
CA SER A 58 2.16 -7.00 10.54
C SER A 58 2.95 -5.81 11.06
N VAL A 59 2.54 -4.58 10.70
CA VAL A 59 3.22 -3.34 11.11
C VAL A 59 2.66 -2.74 12.41
N LEU A 60 1.61 -3.34 12.99
CA LEU A 60 1.03 -2.95 14.28
C LEU A 60 1.80 -3.58 15.45
N GLY A 61 3.14 -3.49 15.44
CA GLY A 61 4.02 -4.12 16.44
C GLY A 61 3.81 -3.66 17.89
N THR A 62 3.10 -2.54 18.10
CA THR A 62 2.74 -2.02 19.43
C THR A 62 1.44 -2.61 19.98
N VAL A 63 0.70 -3.39 19.18
CA VAL A 63 -0.53 -4.07 19.58
C VAL A 63 -0.18 -5.51 19.95
N PHE A 64 -0.16 -5.80 21.25
CA PHE A 64 0.25 -7.11 21.77
C PHE A 64 -0.80 -8.21 21.60
N ASP A 65 -2.09 -7.86 21.54
CA ASP A 65 -3.16 -8.83 21.30
C ASP A 65 -3.28 -9.14 19.79
N PRO A 66 -3.00 -10.39 19.36
CA PRO A 66 -3.02 -10.74 17.93
C PRO A 66 -4.39 -10.58 17.28
N LEU A 67 -5.48 -10.80 18.03
CA LEU A 67 -6.84 -10.64 17.51
C LEU A 67 -7.14 -9.18 17.21
N THR A 68 -6.80 -8.28 18.13
CA THR A 68 -6.92 -6.83 17.93
C THR A 68 -6.08 -6.36 16.73
N ALA A 69 -4.82 -6.82 16.63
CA ALA A 69 -3.97 -6.47 15.49
C ALA A 69 -4.56 -6.94 14.15
N LEU A 70 -5.15 -8.15 14.12
CA LEU A 70 -5.82 -8.67 12.93
C LEU A 70 -7.10 -7.91 12.59
N VAL A 71 -7.91 -7.52 13.57
CA VAL A 71 -9.13 -6.72 13.34
C VAL A 71 -8.78 -5.34 12.79
N LEU A 72 -7.79 -4.66 13.37
CA LEU A 72 -7.32 -3.36 12.87
C LEU A 72 -6.67 -3.50 11.49
N GLY A 73 -5.87 -4.54 11.29
CA GLY A 73 -5.25 -4.88 10.01
C GLY A 73 -6.28 -5.16 8.92
N THR A 74 -7.32 -5.95 9.21
CA THR A 74 -8.41 -6.22 8.26
C THR A 74 -9.18 -4.95 7.93
N ALA A 75 -9.51 -4.11 8.92
CA ALA A 75 -10.25 -2.86 8.72
C ALA A 75 -9.53 -1.88 7.77
N VAL A 76 -8.19 -1.83 7.80
CA VAL A 76 -7.42 -0.89 6.96
C VAL A 76 -6.89 -1.58 5.70
N GLY A 77 -6.31 -2.76 5.85
CA GLY A 77 -5.59 -3.48 4.80
C GLY A 77 -6.48 -4.13 3.76
N ALA A 78 -7.61 -4.73 4.17
CA ALA A 78 -8.50 -5.40 3.22
C ALA A 78 -9.14 -4.42 2.23
N PRO A 79 -9.71 -3.26 2.65
CA PRO A 79 -10.21 -2.25 1.72
C PRO A 79 -9.10 -1.66 0.83
N SER A 80 -7.91 -1.42 1.39
CA SER A 80 -6.77 -0.88 0.64
C SER A 80 -6.36 -1.77 -0.53
N ALA A 81 -6.49 -3.10 -0.40
CA ALA A 81 -6.23 -4.05 -1.48
C ALA A 81 -7.45 -4.28 -2.40
N LEU A 82 -8.67 -4.24 -1.86
CA LEU A 82 -9.89 -4.51 -2.60
C LEU A 82 -10.25 -3.39 -3.58
N VAL A 83 -10.08 -2.13 -3.19
CA VAL A 83 -10.42 -0.96 -4.02
C VAL A 83 -9.70 -0.96 -5.38
N PRO A 84 -8.35 -1.05 -5.46
CA PRO A 84 -7.67 -1.09 -6.75
C PRO A 84 -8.03 -2.33 -7.57
N HIS A 85 -8.26 -3.49 -6.92
CA HIS A 85 -8.68 -4.70 -7.60
C HIS A 85 -10.09 -4.57 -8.22
N ALA A 86 -11.04 -4.01 -7.49
CA ALA A 86 -12.39 -3.75 -7.98
C ALA A 86 -12.37 -2.73 -9.14
N LEU A 87 -11.51 -1.71 -9.06
CA LEU A 87 -11.32 -0.75 -10.14
C LEU A 87 -10.79 -1.44 -11.41
N LYS A 88 -9.72 -2.24 -11.29
CA LYS A 88 -9.17 -3.04 -12.40
C LYS A 88 -10.26 -3.90 -13.03
N SER A 89 -10.98 -4.68 -12.22
CA SER A 89 -12.06 -5.56 -12.70
C SER A 89 -13.15 -4.79 -13.47
N THR A 90 -13.56 -3.63 -12.95
CA THR A 90 -14.55 -2.76 -13.60
C THR A 90 -14.05 -2.20 -14.93
N LEU A 91 -12.79 -1.75 -14.98
CA LEU A 91 -12.16 -1.24 -16.21
C LEU A 91 -12.01 -2.33 -17.27
N ARG A 92 -11.67 -3.56 -16.87
CA ARG A 92 -11.58 -4.73 -17.75
C ARG A 92 -12.95 -5.12 -18.31
N ALA A 93 -14.00 -5.10 -17.48
CA ALA A 93 -15.37 -5.36 -17.92
C ALA A 93 -15.84 -4.31 -18.96
N ALA A 94 -15.54 -3.03 -18.71
CA ALA A 94 -15.81 -1.96 -19.66
C ALA A 94 -15.00 -2.13 -20.96
N SER A 95 -13.70 -2.38 -20.87
CA SER A 95 -12.82 -2.65 -22.02
C SER A 95 -13.34 -3.79 -22.90
N THR A 96 -13.77 -4.89 -22.27
CA THR A 96 -14.33 -6.06 -22.97
C THR A 96 -15.63 -5.68 -23.67
N THR A 97 -16.51 -4.94 -22.99
CA THR A 97 -17.82 -4.53 -23.53
C THR A 97 -17.68 -3.57 -24.72
N PHE A 98 -16.77 -2.60 -24.66
CA PHE A 98 -16.66 -1.54 -25.68
C PHE A 98 -15.64 -1.83 -26.78
N THR A 99 -14.58 -2.59 -26.49
CA THR A 99 -13.44 -2.79 -27.42
C THR A 99 -13.15 -4.26 -27.72
N GLY A 100 -13.95 -5.19 -27.18
CA GLY A 100 -13.66 -6.63 -27.27
C GLY A 100 -12.38 -7.03 -26.51
N GLY A 101 -11.93 -6.22 -25.55
CA GLY A 101 -10.73 -6.46 -24.74
C GLY A 101 -9.43 -5.96 -25.38
N LEU A 102 -9.48 -5.30 -26.54
CA LEU A 102 -8.31 -4.75 -27.21
C LEU A 102 -7.65 -3.60 -26.41
N ALA A 103 -8.41 -2.89 -25.58
CA ALA A 103 -7.87 -1.84 -24.71
C ALA A 103 -7.21 -2.38 -23.42
N SER A 104 -7.40 -3.66 -23.08
CA SER A 104 -6.93 -4.23 -21.81
C SER A 104 -5.41 -4.17 -21.61
N PRO A 105 -4.56 -4.42 -22.63
CA PRO A 105 -3.10 -4.26 -22.48
C PRO A 105 -2.67 -2.82 -22.20
N VAL A 106 -3.34 -1.84 -22.81
CA VAL A 106 -3.04 -0.40 -22.60
C VAL A 106 -3.43 0.01 -21.18
N LEU A 107 -4.61 -0.40 -20.73
CA LEU A 107 -5.07 -0.16 -19.34
C LEU A 107 -4.11 -0.78 -18.33
N SER A 108 -3.63 -1.99 -18.58
CA SER A 108 -2.64 -2.66 -17.72
C SER A 108 -1.33 -1.85 -17.61
N VAL A 109 -0.82 -1.29 -18.70
CA VAL A 109 0.39 -0.43 -18.64
C VAL A 109 0.13 0.84 -17.85
N ILE A 110 -1.06 1.43 -17.95
CA ILE A 110 -1.45 2.59 -17.14
C ILE A 110 -1.52 2.22 -15.65
N GLU A 111 -2.12 1.08 -15.33
CA GLU A 111 -2.16 0.53 -13.97
C GLU A 111 -0.76 0.32 -13.39
N ASP A 112 0.18 -0.20 -14.19
CA ASP A 112 1.58 -0.39 -13.80
C ASP A 112 2.24 0.95 -13.45
N VAL A 113 2.07 1.97 -14.31
CA VAL A 113 2.62 3.31 -14.09
C VAL A 113 2.02 3.96 -12.83
N VAL A 114 0.70 3.89 -12.67
CA VAL A 114 0.01 4.42 -11.49
C VAL A 114 0.48 3.72 -10.22
N SER A 115 0.71 2.40 -10.28
CA SER A 115 1.21 1.62 -9.14
C SER A 115 2.62 2.06 -8.74
N ILE A 116 3.52 2.27 -9.71
CA ILE A 116 4.88 2.77 -9.45
C ILE A 116 4.85 4.17 -8.84
N LEU A 117 4.01 5.07 -9.39
CA LEU A 117 3.87 6.43 -8.85
C LEU A 117 3.30 6.43 -7.44
N THR A 118 2.27 5.61 -7.19
CA THR A 118 1.65 5.47 -5.87
C THR A 118 2.63 4.87 -4.85
N PHE A 119 3.44 3.89 -5.26
CA PHE A 119 4.53 3.35 -4.44
C PHE A 119 5.57 4.42 -4.09
N ALA A 120 6.01 5.21 -5.07
CA ALA A 120 6.95 6.30 -4.83
C ALA A 120 6.36 7.35 -3.86
N LEU A 121 5.10 7.73 -4.06
CA LEU A 121 4.35 8.62 -3.16
C LEU A 121 4.24 8.05 -1.74
N ALA A 122 3.97 6.75 -1.60
CA ALA A 122 3.87 6.09 -0.30
C ALA A 122 5.16 6.19 0.53
N VAL A 123 6.32 6.26 -0.13
CA VAL A 123 7.62 6.46 0.52
C VAL A 123 7.93 7.94 0.76
N VAL A 124 7.66 8.81 -0.22
CA VAL A 124 8.03 10.23 -0.18
C VAL A 124 7.12 11.04 0.75
N VAL A 125 5.81 10.79 0.75
CA VAL A 125 4.83 11.58 1.53
C VAL A 125 5.13 11.56 3.03
N PRO A 126 5.39 10.41 3.69
CA PRO A 126 5.75 10.40 5.11
C PRO A 126 7.00 11.23 5.43
N LEU A 127 8.03 11.21 4.57
CA LEU A 127 9.24 12.02 4.73
C LEU A 127 8.93 13.52 4.64
N LEU A 128 8.07 13.93 3.70
CA LEU A 128 7.61 15.31 3.57
C LEU A 128 6.81 15.76 4.81
N VAL A 129 5.96 14.90 5.36
CA VAL A 129 5.18 15.21 6.57
C VAL A 129 6.12 15.42 7.77
N VAL A 130 7.09 14.52 7.98
CA VAL A 130 8.04 14.63 9.11
C VAL A 130 8.89 15.89 8.98
N THR A 131 9.38 16.20 7.79
CA THR A 131 10.19 17.41 7.55
C THR A 131 9.39 18.69 7.76
N ALA A 132 8.15 18.75 7.25
CA ALA A 132 7.25 19.88 7.46
C ALA A 132 6.89 20.09 8.94
N LEU A 133 6.62 19.01 9.68
CA LEU A 133 6.34 19.08 11.11
C LEU A 133 7.57 19.57 11.89
N GLY A 134 8.75 19.03 11.59
CA GLY A 134 10.01 19.46 12.20
C GLY A 134 10.31 20.94 11.96
N LEU A 135 10.09 21.42 10.73
CA LEU A 135 10.24 22.84 10.39
C LEU A 135 9.25 23.70 11.18
N THR A 136 8.00 23.26 11.30
CA THR A 136 6.96 23.97 12.06
C THR A 136 7.37 24.10 13.54
N VAL A 137 7.79 23.00 14.16
CA VAL A 137 8.28 23.00 15.55
C VAL A 137 9.50 23.92 15.70
N TRP A 138 10.47 23.85 14.79
CA TRP A 138 11.65 24.71 14.79
C TRP A 138 11.29 26.20 14.74
N LEU A 139 10.39 26.59 13.83
CA LEU A 139 9.94 27.98 13.67
C LEU A 139 9.22 28.47 14.93
N VAL A 140 8.36 27.65 15.53
CA VAL A 140 7.65 27.97 16.78
C VAL A 140 8.64 28.15 17.94
N LEU A 141 9.61 27.26 18.10
CA LEU A 141 10.63 27.36 19.14
C LEU A 141 11.53 28.58 18.94
N ARG A 142 11.94 28.86 17.70
CA ARG A 142 12.72 30.06 17.35
C ARG A 142 11.95 31.33 17.65
N TRP A 143 10.66 31.38 17.35
CA TRP A 143 9.81 32.53 17.66
C TRP A 143 9.62 32.73 19.16
N ARG A 144 9.40 31.66 19.92
CA ARG A 144 9.30 31.71 21.39
C ARG A 144 10.60 32.18 22.04
N ARG A 145 11.78 31.72 21.56
CA ARG A 145 13.10 32.18 22.04
C ARG A 145 13.40 33.64 21.69
N ARG A 146 12.76 34.17 20.64
CA ARG A 146 12.89 35.57 20.22
C ARG A 146 11.93 36.51 20.96
N ARG A 147 11.01 36.00 21.77
CA ARG A 147 10.22 36.84 22.68
C ARG A 147 11.09 37.11 23.92
N PRO A 148 11.54 38.36 24.15
CA PRO A 148 12.12 38.72 25.43
C PRO A 148 11.09 38.40 26.51
N ALA A 149 11.53 37.84 27.64
CA ALA A 149 10.69 37.77 28.82
C ALA A 149 10.17 39.19 29.05
N ALA A 150 8.85 39.39 28.88
CA ALA A 150 8.23 40.64 29.28
C ALA A 150 8.54 40.77 30.77
N ALA A 151 9.44 41.70 31.08
CA ALA A 151 9.75 42.10 32.43
C ALA A 151 8.44 42.61 33.04
N THR A 152 7.79 41.78 33.84
CA THR A 152 6.77 42.24 34.77
C THR A 152 7.44 42.31 36.13
N ALA A 153 7.78 43.56 36.45
CA ALA A 153 8.13 44.09 37.76
C ALA A 153 6.97 43.93 38.76
#